data_AF-A0A6I3XC00-F1
#
_entry.id   AF-A0A6I3XC00-F1
#
_cell.length_a   1.000
_cell.length_b   1.000
_cell.length_c   1.000
_cell.angle_alpha   90.00
_cell.angle_beta   90.00
_cell.angle_gamma   90.00
#
_symmetry.space_group_name_H-M   'P 1'
#
loop_
_entity.id
_entity.type
_entity.pdbx_description
1 polymer ?
#
loop_
_entity_poly.entity_id
_entity_poly.type
_entity_poly.pdbx_seq_one_letter_code
_entity_poly.pdbx_strand_id
1 'polypeptide(L)'
;MSTSPPDVVEQILQAASRTLALHGVKGTSASSIAQQSGVARSTVYRLFATKQEIMNAMVEYEFRRFFDELYEVVGRLKTIESVMEQGLMFAHAAVEHHFLLQAILREDPSVLEPALSASTTSIEPVIAEIFRPFLPVTKDIDEHLEFLVRMGLGYIAAQGRWNFEKKADVHSVVAVELLSGVRTPERKMHAAKVAPLVTVSDSSLRTQIVDAALLEIAAGHYQDLSIDRIVDRVQGSRSTIYRLVPGGNQALLDMCAEREASRIYSAVTTAISKESELHAGVLAGLTTVWYHLENHQALRVVMQANPEYLYNRLRFSEASSTYGAASLAVQPLLRRWLSGEQASRLGEWLIRIIVAFWSSPAPYLELSNPASVATFYGRHMAAGVTAIAEGSN
;
A
#
# COMPACT_ATOMS: atom_id res chain seq x y z
N MET A 1 35.51 26.65 16.75
CA MET A 1 34.84 26.44 15.45
C MET A 1 33.48 27.11 15.54
N SER A 2 33.27 28.19 14.78
CA SER A 2 32.10 29.06 14.90
C SER A 2 30.82 28.35 14.46
N THR A 3 29.90 28.17 15.40
CA THR A 3 28.52 27.78 15.13
C THR A 3 27.80 28.99 14.54
N SER A 4 27.34 28.89 13.29
CA SER A 4 26.36 29.83 12.74
C SER A 4 25.16 29.95 13.70
N PRO A 5 24.54 31.14 13.84
CA PRO A 5 23.32 31.25 14.63
C PRO A 5 22.28 30.24 14.11
N PRO A 6 21.47 29.61 14.98
CA PRO A 6 20.41 28.70 14.52
C PRO A 6 19.53 29.43 13.53
N ASP A 7 19.22 28.77 12.41
CA ASP A 7 18.31 29.31 11.42
C ASP A 7 16.97 29.60 12.12
N VAL A 8 16.55 30.86 12.12
CA VAL A 8 15.31 31.31 12.76
C VAL A 8 14.11 30.51 12.23
N VAL A 9 14.17 30.09 10.95
CA VAL A 9 13.17 29.21 10.35
C VAL A 9 13.15 27.86 11.08
N GLU A 10 14.31 27.19 11.20
CA GLU A 10 14.41 25.92 11.92
C GLU A 10 13.92 26.03 13.37
N GLN A 11 14.26 27.10 14.08
CA GLN A 11 13.79 27.35 15.45
C GLN A 11 12.26 27.46 15.51
N ILE A 12 11.63 28.10 14.52
CA ILE A 12 10.18 28.19 14.40
C ILE A 12 9.56 26.82 14.10
N LEU A 13 10.16 26.03 13.19
CA LEU A 13 9.64 24.72 12.79
C LEU A 13 9.76 23.69 13.92
N GLN A 14 10.89 23.64 14.63
CA GLN A 14 11.03 22.80 15.83
C GLN A 14 10.02 23.19 16.92
N ALA A 15 9.79 24.49 17.11
CA ALA A 15 8.78 24.97 18.04
C ALA A 15 7.37 24.57 17.59
N ALA A 16 7.06 24.64 16.29
CA ALA A 16 5.81 24.18 15.72
C ALA A 16 5.57 22.70 15.99
N SER A 17 6.58 21.83 15.77
CA SER A 17 6.49 20.40 16.07
C SER A 17 6.20 20.14 17.54
N ARG A 18 6.88 20.86 18.46
CA ARG A 18 6.65 20.76 19.91
C ARG A 18 5.26 21.27 20.32
N THR A 19 4.82 22.41 19.77
CA THR A 19 3.49 22.96 20.05
C THR A 19 2.40 21.99 19.57
N LEU A 20 2.54 21.41 18.39
CA LEU A 20 1.61 20.41 17.87
C LEU A 20 1.60 19.16 18.74
N ALA A 21 2.77 18.68 19.15
CA ALA A 21 2.89 17.54 20.03
C ALA A 21 2.20 17.77 21.40
N LEU A 22 2.25 19.00 21.92
CA LEU A 22 1.65 19.32 23.23
C LEU A 22 0.16 19.66 23.17
N HIS A 23 -0.31 20.24 22.07
CA HIS A 23 -1.63 20.90 22.01
C HIS A 23 -2.51 20.46 20.83
N GLY A 24 -2.03 19.54 20.00
CA GLY A 24 -2.75 19.11 18.81
C GLY A 24 -2.76 20.14 17.68
N VAL A 25 -3.34 19.76 16.56
CA VAL A 25 -3.48 20.63 15.38
C VAL A 25 -4.32 21.84 15.74
N LYS A 26 -5.44 21.67 16.44
CA LYS A 26 -6.35 22.79 16.78
C LYS A 26 -5.72 23.79 17.76
N GLY A 27 -4.94 23.32 18.73
CA GLY A 27 -4.26 24.17 19.71
C GLY A 27 -3.02 24.89 19.18
N THR A 28 -2.54 24.51 17.99
CA THR A 28 -1.36 25.11 17.37
C THR A 28 -1.72 26.37 16.58
N SER A 29 -1.11 27.51 16.93
CA SER A 29 -1.30 28.81 16.27
C SER A 29 0.04 29.52 16.07
N ALA A 30 0.12 30.45 15.11
CA ALA A 30 1.34 31.26 14.93
C ALA A 30 1.78 31.98 16.22
N SER A 31 0.81 32.37 17.06
CA SER A 31 1.07 32.99 18.38
C SER A 31 1.70 32.02 19.37
N SER A 32 1.15 30.80 19.49
CA SER A 32 1.68 29.79 20.40
C SER A 32 3.05 29.28 19.93
N ILE A 33 3.26 29.20 18.62
CA ILE A 33 4.57 28.86 18.02
C ILE A 33 5.60 29.97 18.31
N ALA A 34 5.24 31.24 18.13
CA ALA A 34 6.12 32.37 18.49
C ALA A 34 6.52 32.34 19.97
N GLN A 35 5.56 32.03 20.85
CA GLN A 35 5.82 31.87 22.28
C GLN A 35 6.75 30.68 22.54
N GLN A 36 6.51 29.53 21.91
CA GLN A 36 7.31 28.32 22.07
C GLN A 36 8.72 28.45 21.49
N SER A 37 8.88 29.20 20.39
CA SER A 37 10.18 29.43 19.74
C SER A 37 11.00 30.51 20.42
N GLY A 38 10.37 31.40 21.21
CA GLY A 38 11.02 32.59 21.75
C GLY A 38 11.26 33.69 20.70
N VAL A 39 10.66 33.56 19.52
CA VAL A 39 10.78 34.53 18.42
C VAL A 39 9.57 35.48 18.44
N ALA A 40 9.79 36.75 18.08
CA ALA A 40 8.69 37.72 18.01
C ALA A 40 7.59 37.28 17.01
N ARG A 41 6.33 37.48 17.38
CA ARG A 41 5.17 37.13 16.54
C ARG A 41 5.21 37.79 15.16
N SER A 42 5.72 39.03 15.08
CA SER A 42 5.94 39.74 13.81
C SER A 42 6.96 39.04 12.90
N THR A 43 7.98 38.42 13.47
CA THR A 43 8.96 37.63 12.71
C THR A 43 8.35 36.35 12.17
N VAL A 44 7.50 35.66 12.95
CA VAL A 44 6.78 34.47 12.46
C VAL A 44 5.87 34.84 11.29
N TYR A 45 5.03 35.88 11.42
CA TYR A 45 4.15 36.32 10.33
C TYR A 45 4.88 36.87 9.10
N ARG A 46 6.12 37.35 9.26
CA ARG A 46 6.96 37.78 8.14
C ARG A 46 7.51 36.60 7.34
N LEU A 47 7.77 35.48 8.00
CA LEU A 47 8.32 34.27 7.38
C LEU A 47 7.22 33.34 6.86
N PHE A 48 6.08 33.32 7.52
CA PHE A 48 4.93 32.50 7.18
C PHE A 48 3.65 33.31 7.29
N ALA A 49 2.97 33.54 6.16
CA ALA A 49 1.77 34.35 6.10
C ALA A 49 0.58 33.64 6.77
N THR A 50 0.55 32.31 6.71
CA THR A 50 -0.57 31.51 7.21
C THR A 50 -0.12 30.39 8.16
N LYS A 51 -1.05 29.92 9.01
CA LYS A 51 -0.82 28.69 9.80
C LYS A 51 -0.51 27.51 8.89
N GLN A 52 -1.20 27.39 7.76
CA GLN A 52 -1.01 26.27 6.83
C GLN A 52 0.42 26.25 6.27
N GLU A 53 0.98 27.40 5.92
CA GLU A 53 2.39 27.49 5.48
C GLU A 53 3.36 26.99 6.55
N ILE A 54 3.14 27.35 7.83
CA ILE A 54 3.97 26.83 8.93
C ILE A 54 3.85 25.32 9.03
N MET A 55 2.62 24.80 8.93
CA MET A 55 2.35 23.36 9.03
C MET A 55 3.02 22.58 7.89
N ASN A 56 2.90 23.05 6.65
CA ASN A 56 3.53 22.41 5.50
C ASN A 56 5.06 22.42 5.63
N ALA A 57 5.65 23.57 5.96
CA ALA A 57 7.10 23.69 6.15
C ALA A 57 7.61 22.84 7.33
N MET A 58 6.82 22.71 8.40
CA MET A 58 7.15 21.85 9.55
C MET A 58 7.14 20.38 9.15
N VAL A 59 6.15 19.93 8.37
CA VAL A 59 6.12 18.56 7.87
C VAL A 59 7.33 18.28 6.98
N GLU A 60 7.66 19.17 6.04
CA GLU A 60 8.89 19.04 5.21
C GLU A 60 10.18 19.04 6.04
N TYR A 61 10.23 19.80 7.14
CA TYR A 61 11.36 19.78 8.07
C TYR A 61 11.51 18.45 8.79
N GLU A 62 10.41 17.89 9.32
CA GLU A 62 10.44 16.58 9.99
C GLU A 62 10.77 15.45 9.01
N PHE A 63 10.30 15.52 7.75
CA PHE A 63 10.70 14.58 6.70
C PHE A 63 12.20 14.63 6.43
N ARG A 64 12.78 15.82 6.26
CA ARG A 64 14.24 15.96 6.05
C ARG A 64 15.02 15.41 7.22
N ARG A 65 14.63 15.77 8.44
CA ARG A 65 15.25 15.28 9.68
C ARG A 65 15.19 13.75 9.77
N PHE A 66 14.05 13.15 9.44
CA PHE A 66 13.92 11.68 9.39
C PHE A 66 14.94 11.05 8.44
N PHE A 67 15.10 11.59 7.22
CA PHE A 67 16.07 11.07 6.26
C PHE A 67 17.51 11.29 6.72
N ASP A 68 17.84 12.44 7.32
CA ASP A 68 19.17 12.69 7.87
C ASP A 68 19.52 11.63 8.94
N GLU A 69 18.59 11.38 9.87
CA GLU A 69 18.75 10.33 10.90
C GLU A 69 18.85 8.93 10.26
N LEU A 70 18.05 8.61 9.25
CA LEU A 70 18.14 7.35 8.50
C LEU A 70 19.52 7.19 7.84
N TYR A 71 20.03 8.24 7.19
CA TYR A 71 21.35 8.25 6.55
C TYR A 71 22.48 8.02 7.56
N GLU A 72 22.38 8.58 8.77
CA GLU A 72 23.35 8.31 9.83
C GLU A 72 23.32 6.84 10.27
N VAL A 73 22.12 6.25 10.39
CA VAL A 73 21.93 4.84 10.78
C VAL A 73 22.52 3.90 9.74
N VAL A 74 22.22 4.12 8.45
CA VAL A 74 22.60 3.16 7.39
C VAL A 74 23.95 3.47 6.73
N GLY A 75 24.45 4.71 6.82
CA GLY A 75 25.59 5.19 6.03
C GLY A 75 26.93 4.49 6.29
N ARG A 76 27.08 3.80 7.43
CA ARG A 76 28.29 3.02 7.76
C ARG A 76 28.20 1.55 7.38
N LEU A 77 27.02 1.07 7.04
CA LEU A 77 26.77 -0.33 6.73
C LEU A 77 27.35 -0.71 5.37
N LYS A 78 27.72 -1.98 5.22
CA LYS A 78 28.51 -2.47 4.07
C LYS A 78 27.78 -3.48 3.20
N THR A 79 26.61 -3.93 3.64
CA THR A 79 25.81 -4.91 2.92
C THR A 79 24.36 -4.44 2.82
N ILE A 80 23.69 -4.81 1.74
CA ILE A 80 22.29 -4.45 1.53
C ILE A 80 21.38 -5.04 2.61
N GLU A 81 21.69 -6.24 3.12
CA GLU A 81 20.94 -6.85 4.22
C GLU A 81 20.97 -5.96 5.45
N SER A 82 22.16 -5.50 5.85
CA SER A 82 22.27 -4.63 7.03
C SER A 82 21.56 -3.31 6.81
N VAL A 83 21.68 -2.72 5.61
CA VAL A 83 20.99 -1.47 5.25
C VAL A 83 19.48 -1.64 5.30
N MET A 84 18.94 -2.71 4.72
CA MET A 84 17.50 -2.97 4.74
C MET A 84 17.02 -3.34 6.15
N GLU A 85 17.72 -4.20 6.88
CA GLU A 85 17.35 -4.60 8.24
C GLU A 85 17.31 -3.38 9.17
N GLN A 86 18.39 -2.60 9.22
CA GLN A 86 18.46 -1.43 10.10
C GLN A 86 17.55 -0.29 9.63
N GLY A 87 17.45 -0.09 8.31
CA GLY A 87 16.55 0.91 7.73
C GLY A 87 15.09 0.60 8.02
N LEU A 88 14.65 -0.66 7.88
CA LEU A 88 13.28 -1.07 8.19
C LEU A 88 12.98 -0.96 9.68
N MET A 89 13.90 -1.40 10.55
CA MET A 89 13.74 -1.26 12.00
C MET A 89 13.64 0.21 12.43
N PHE A 90 14.53 1.06 11.91
CA PHE A 90 14.51 2.50 12.18
C PHE A 90 13.23 3.16 11.67
N ALA A 91 12.88 2.95 10.40
CA ALA A 91 11.71 3.55 9.79
C ALA A 91 10.41 3.10 10.47
N HIS A 92 10.34 1.81 10.86
CA HIS A 92 9.23 1.29 11.62
C HIS A 92 9.09 1.97 12.99
N ALA A 93 10.16 1.98 13.80
CA ALA A 93 10.15 2.62 15.11
C ALA A 93 9.82 4.12 15.01
N ALA A 94 10.35 4.79 13.97
CA ALA A 94 10.05 6.17 13.69
C ALA A 94 8.55 6.37 13.42
N VAL A 95 7.91 5.58 12.55
CA VAL A 95 6.48 5.71 12.20
C VAL A 95 5.57 5.33 13.36
N GLU A 96 5.84 4.22 14.05
CA GLU A 96 5.02 3.73 15.17
C GLU A 96 5.01 4.72 16.34
N HIS A 97 6.17 5.30 16.66
CA HIS A 97 6.32 6.23 17.77
C HIS A 97 6.28 7.70 17.34
N HIS A 98 5.96 8.00 16.07
CA HIS A 98 5.89 9.38 15.60
C HIS A 98 4.65 10.09 16.16
N PHE A 99 4.79 10.66 17.35
CA PHE A 99 3.70 11.36 18.03
C PHE A 99 3.04 12.42 17.13
N LEU A 100 3.82 13.17 16.36
CA LEU A 100 3.32 14.19 15.44
C LEU A 100 2.44 13.60 14.33
N LEU A 101 2.83 12.46 13.76
CA LEU A 101 2.07 11.82 12.68
C LEU A 101 0.75 11.29 13.23
N GLN A 102 0.79 10.65 14.40
CA GLN A 102 -0.39 10.14 15.09
C GLN A 102 -1.35 11.28 15.50
N ALA A 103 -0.82 12.41 15.99
CA ALA A 103 -1.61 13.59 16.34
C ALA A 103 -2.31 14.20 15.10
N ILE A 104 -1.59 14.32 13.98
CA ILE A 104 -2.15 14.84 12.73
C ILE A 104 -3.20 13.87 12.16
N LEU A 105 -2.89 12.57 12.07
CA LEU A 105 -3.83 11.55 11.56
C LEU A 105 -5.12 11.47 12.39
N ARG A 106 -5.06 11.75 13.70
CA ARG A 106 -6.22 11.74 14.58
C ARG A 106 -7.08 13.01 14.47
N GLU A 107 -6.46 14.17 14.31
CA GLU A 107 -7.17 15.46 14.37
C GLU A 107 -7.54 16.03 13.01
N ASP A 108 -6.59 16.05 12.08
CA ASP A 108 -6.75 16.66 10.76
C ASP A 108 -5.77 16.05 9.75
N PRO A 109 -6.13 14.93 9.09
CA PRO A 109 -5.29 14.28 8.09
C PRO A 109 -4.95 15.17 6.88
N SER A 110 -5.75 16.21 6.60
CA SER A 110 -5.55 17.08 5.44
C SER A 110 -4.24 17.87 5.51
N VAL A 111 -3.69 18.03 6.71
CA VAL A 111 -2.36 18.62 6.94
C VAL A 111 -1.25 17.80 6.26
N LEU A 112 -1.43 16.49 6.11
CA LEU A 112 -0.46 15.64 5.41
C LEU A 112 -0.64 15.66 3.90
N GLU A 113 -1.81 16.04 3.37
CA GLU A 113 -2.10 15.95 1.93
C GLU A 113 -1.07 16.68 1.05
N PRO A 114 -0.64 17.93 1.35
CA PRO A 114 0.39 18.60 0.56
C PRO A 114 1.73 17.87 0.59
N ALA A 115 2.12 17.40 1.78
CA ALA A 115 3.37 16.68 1.98
C ALA A 115 3.33 15.31 1.28
N LEU A 116 2.24 14.55 1.41
CA LEU A 116 2.04 13.26 0.75
C LEU A 116 2.00 13.42 -0.77
N SER A 117 1.37 14.49 -1.28
CA SER A 117 1.31 14.80 -2.72
C SER A 117 2.68 15.19 -3.29
N ALA A 118 3.50 15.93 -2.51
CA ALA A 118 4.88 16.26 -2.89
C ALA A 118 5.85 15.07 -2.71
N SER A 119 5.56 14.18 -1.76
CA SER A 119 6.42 13.07 -1.34
C SER A 119 6.23 11.78 -2.14
N THR A 120 5.03 11.51 -2.67
CA THR A 120 4.80 10.38 -3.58
C THR A 120 5.65 10.47 -4.86
N THR A 121 6.11 11.67 -5.22
CA THR A 121 7.05 11.86 -6.34
C THR A 121 8.52 11.84 -5.90
N SER A 122 8.82 11.94 -4.60
CA SER A 122 10.18 12.28 -4.12
C SER A 122 10.83 11.29 -3.15
N ILE A 123 10.07 10.47 -2.41
CA ILE A 123 10.65 9.54 -1.42
C ILE A 123 11.27 8.30 -2.08
N GLU A 124 10.58 7.71 -3.05
CA GLU A 124 11.02 6.47 -3.68
C GLU A 124 12.42 6.59 -4.33
N PRO A 125 12.73 7.66 -5.10
CA PRO A 125 14.07 7.85 -5.66
C PRO A 125 15.15 8.00 -4.59
N VAL A 126 14.84 8.69 -3.47
CA VAL A 126 15.80 8.88 -2.36
C VAL A 126 16.16 7.53 -1.73
N ILE A 127 15.16 6.68 -1.46
CA ILE A 127 15.40 5.34 -0.91
C ILE A 127 16.11 4.44 -1.93
N ALA A 128 15.76 4.54 -3.23
CA ALA A 128 16.44 3.80 -4.28
C ALA A 128 17.94 4.13 -4.32
N GLU A 129 18.32 5.39 -4.17
CA GLU A 129 19.73 5.80 -4.12
C GLU A 129 20.47 5.28 -2.87
N ILE A 130 19.78 5.02 -1.75
CA ILE A 130 20.37 4.32 -0.60
C ILE A 130 20.76 2.88 -0.97
N PHE A 131 19.91 2.18 -1.73
CA PHE A 131 20.12 0.77 -2.07
C PHE A 131 21.04 0.56 -3.27
N ARG A 132 21.06 1.51 -4.22
CA ARG A 132 21.77 1.41 -5.51
C ARG A 132 23.24 1.00 -5.39
N PRO A 133 24.06 1.52 -4.46
CA PRO A 133 25.48 1.13 -4.34
C PRO A 133 25.71 -0.33 -4.00
N PHE A 134 24.70 -1.03 -3.48
CA PHE A 134 24.81 -2.42 -3.03
C PHE A 134 24.30 -3.46 -4.05
N LEU A 135 23.74 -3.00 -5.17
CA LEU A 135 23.25 -3.87 -6.23
C LEU A 135 24.22 -3.91 -7.42
N PRO A 136 24.35 -5.05 -8.11
CA PRO A 136 25.15 -5.12 -9.32
C PRO A 136 24.53 -4.24 -10.41
N VAL A 137 25.37 -3.53 -11.17
CA VAL A 137 24.93 -2.73 -12.31
C VAL A 137 24.56 -3.64 -13.47
N THR A 138 23.30 -4.06 -13.51
CA THR A 138 22.68 -4.84 -14.59
C THR A 138 21.60 -4.03 -15.28
N LYS A 139 21.07 -4.53 -16.41
CA LYS A 139 19.92 -3.91 -17.09
C LYS A 139 18.64 -3.91 -16.23
N ASP A 140 18.58 -4.75 -15.20
CA ASP A 140 17.39 -4.96 -14.36
C ASP A 140 17.50 -4.20 -13.01
N ILE A 141 18.56 -3.40 -12.81
CA ILE A 141 18.84 -2.72 -11.52
C ILE A 141 17.69 -1.81 -11.08
N ASP A 142 17.12 -1.03 -12.00
CA ASP A 142 16.05 -0.09 -11.64
C ASP A 142 14.76 -0.83 -11.26
N GLU A 143 14.49 -2.00 -11.87
CA GLU A 143 13.37 -2.86 -11.47
C GLU A 143 13.58 -3.45 -10.07
N HIS A 144 14.81 -3.89 -9.75
CA HIS A 144 15.17 -4.35 -8.41
C HIS A 144 15.02 -3.25 -7.36
N LEU A 145 15.48 -2.04 -7.66
CA LEU A 145 15.35 -0.90 -6.76
C LEU A 145 13.88 -0.57 -6.50
N GLU A 146 13.06 -0.48 -7.55
CA GLU A 146 11.64 -0.20 -7.41
C GLU A 146 10.92 -1.29 -6.60
N PHE A 147 11.23 -2.57 -6.84
CA PHE A 147 10.69 -3.67 -6.03
C PHE A 147 11.06 -3.54 -4.55
N LEU A 148 12.34 -3.31 -4.23
CA LEU A 148 12.81 -3.18 -2.84
C LEU A 148 12.21 -1.98 -2.12
N VAL A 149 12.11 -0.83 -2.80
CA VAL A 149 11.51 0.39 -2.25
C VAL A 149 10.03 0.18 -1.96
N ARG A 150 9.25 -0.29 -2.94
CA ARG A 150 7.82 -0.53 -2.79
C ARG A 150 7.51 -1.52 -1.68
N MET A 151 8.21 -2.65 -1.68
CA MET A 151 7.99 -3.67 -0.66
C MET A 151 8.43 -3.18 0.73
N GLY A 152 9.58 -2.51 0.83
CA GLY A 152 10.06 -1.93 2.09
C GLY A 152 9.07 -0.93 2.69
N LEU A 153 8.57 0.02 1.88
CA LEU A 153 7.51 0.95 2.30
C LEU A 153 6.23 0.22 2.71
N GLY A 154 5.86 -0.85 1.99
CA GLY A 154 4.72 -1.70 2.35
C GLY A 154 4.84 -2.38 3.72
N TYR A 155 6.04 -2.80 4.13
CA TYR A 155 6.27 -3.33 5.47
C TYR A 155 6.29 -2.26 6.55
N ILE A 156 6.83 -1.07 6.26
CA ILE A 156 6.80 0.08 7.18
C ILE A 156 5.35 0.51 7.44
N ALA A 157 4.51 0.52 6.41
CA ALA A 157 3.11 0.90 6.52
C ALA A 157 2.27 -0.11 7.32
N ALA A 158 2.58 -1.41 7.20
CA ALA A 158 1.89 -2.45 7.96
C ALA A 158 2.79 -3.68 8.14
N GLN A 159 3.15 -4.00 9.39
CA GLN A 159 3.98 -5.16 9.70
C GLN A 159 3.29 -6.51 9.41
N GLY A 160 1.95 -6.55 9.49
CA GLY A 160 1.16 -7.78 9.39
C GLY A 160 1.59 -8.81 10.43
N ARG A 161 2.05 -9.98 10.00
CA ARG A 161 2.47 -11.06 10.92
C ARG A 161 3.80 -10.82 11.65
N TRP A 162 4.62 -9.92 11.14
CA TRP A 162 6.00 -9.74 11.60
C TRP A 162 6.06 -8.76 12.78
N ASN A 163 7.06 -8.90 13.65
CA ASN A 163 7.37 -7.89 14.66
C ASN A 163 8.75 -7.27 14.36
N PHE A 164 8.78 -6.03 13.89
CA PHE A 164 10.04 -5.36 13.50
C PHE A 164 10.87 -4.85 14.69
N GLU A 165 10.41 -5.03 15.93
CA GLU A 165 11.26 -4.93 17.12
C GLU A 165 12.19 -6.16 17.26
N LYS A 166 11.84 -7.28 16.62
CA LYS A 166 12.63 -8.51 16.63
C LYS A 166 13.51 -8.59 15.40
N LYS A 167 14.83 -8.53 15.60
CA LYS A 167 15.81 -8.66 14.51
C LYS A 167 15.63 -9.94 13.68
N ALA A 168 15.23 -11.06 14.28
CA ALA A 168 15.02 -12.31 13.57
C ALA A 168 13.88 -12.22 12.54
N ASP A 169 12.78 -11.54 12.88
CA ASP A 169 11.63 -11.36 11.99
C ASP A 169 12.03 -10.45 10.81
N VAL A 170 12.75 -9.36 11.09
CA VAL A 170 13.25 -8.45 10.04
C VAL A 170 14.24 -9.15 9.11
N HIS A 171 15.18 -9.93 9.68
CA HIS A 171 16.11 -10.74 8.90
C HIS A 171 15.34 -11.68 7.96
N SER A 172 14.27 -12.31 8.46
CA SER A 172 13.43 -13.21 7.67
C SER A 172 12.81 -12.54 6.46
N VAL A 173 12.19 -11.38 6.68
CA VAL A 173 11.57 -10.60 5.61
C VAL A 173 12.63 -10.16 4.60
N VAL A 174 13.75 -9.62 5.07
CA VAL A 174 14.82 -9.10 4.20
C VAL A 174 15.43 -10.22 3.36
N ALA A 175 15.77 -11.35 3.96
CA ALA A 175 16.41 -12.46 3.26
C ALA A 175 15.46 -13.15 2.27
N VAL A 176 14.23 -13.45 2.69
CA VAL A 176 13.30 -14.31 1.93
C VAL A 176 12.38 -13.50 1.01
N GLU A 177 11.78 -12.43 1.50
CA GLU A 177 10.69 -11.71 0.82
C GLU A 177 11.18 -10.50 0.02
N LEU A 178 12.37 -9.97 0.33
CA LEU A 178 12.94 -8.81 -0.35
C LEU A 178 14.14 -9.16 -1.24
N LEU A 179 15.14 -9.88 -0.70
CA LEU A 179 16.42 -10.06 -1.40
C LEU A 179 16.59 -11.39 -2.14
N SER A 180 15.79 -12.42 -1.85
CA SER A 180 15.94 -13.74 -2.49
C SER A 180 15.86 -13.64 -4.02
N GLY A 181 14.86 -12.93 -4.56
CA GLY A 181 14.73 -12.71 -6.01
C GLY A 181 15.82 -11.81 -6.58
N VAL A 182 16.19 -10.74 -5.87
CA VAL A 182 17.21 -9.78 -6.31
C VAL A 182 18.60 -10.41 -6.41
N ARG A 183 18.89 -11.44 -5.62
CA ARG A 183 20.20 -12.11 -5.56
C ARG A 183 20.32 -13.34 -6.43
N THR A 184 19.19 -13.91 -6.79
CA THR A 184 19.15 -15.16 -7.55
C THR A 184 18.92 -14.84 -9.02
N PRO A 185 19.61 -15.49 -9.95
CA PRO A 185 19.28 -15.35 -11.38
C PRO A 185 17.80 -15.61 -11.64
N GLU A 186 17.21 -14.82 -12.53
CA GLU A 186 15.80 -14.93 -12.93
C GLU A 186 15.44 -16.39 -13.27
N ARG A 187 14.42 -16.93 -12.59
CA ARG A 187 13.86 -18.22 -12.96
C ARG A 187 12.96 -18.03 -14.18
N LYS A 188 13.24 -18.72 -15.28
CA LYS A 188 12.37 -18.68 -16.46
C LYS A 188 11.03 -19.34 -16.17
N MET A 189 9.96 -18.58 -16.39
CA MET A 189 8.58 -19.01 -16.18
C MET A 189 7.79 -18.92 -17.48
N HIS A 190 6.84 -19.83 -17.65
CA HIS A 190 5.88 -19.76 -18.75
C HIS A 190 4.69 -18.90 -18.33
N ALA A 191 4.20 -18.07 -19.26
CA ALA A 191 3.01 -17.26 -19.03
C ALA A 191 1.81 -18.12 -18.64
N ALA A 192 1.17 -17.81 -17.52
CA ALA A 192 0.00 -18.52 -17.05
C ALA A 192 -1.26 -18.08 -17.81
N LYS A 193 -2.24 -18.98 -17.93
CA LYS A 193 -3.55 -18.62 -18.51
C LYS A 193 -4.41 -17.92 -17.46
N VAL A 194 -5.07 -16.84 -17.86
CA VAL A 194 -6.07 -16.17 -17.05
C VAL A 194 -7.34 -17.02 -17.00
N ALA A 195 -7.80 -17.38 -15.80
CA ALA A 195 -9.12 -18.00 -15.64
C ALA A 195 -10.23 -16.94 -15.77
N PRO A 196 -11.32 -17.20 -16.50
CA PRO A 196 -12.41 -16.23 -16.65
C PRO A 196 -13.17 -16.02 -15.34
N LEU A 197 -13.78 -14.84 -15.18
CA LEU A 197 -14.73 -14.60 -14.08
C LEU A 197 -15.95 -15.49 -14.26
N VAL A 198 -16.41 -16.09 -13.16
CA VAL A 198 -17.65 -16.87 -13.15
C VAL A 198 -18.83 -15.94 -13.44
N THR A 199 -19.73 -16.37 -14.32
CA THR A 199 -20.98 -15.66 -14.61
C THR A 199 -21.98 -15.91 -13.49
N VAL A 200 -22.52 -14.85 -12.90
CA VAL A 200 -23.63 -14.96 -11.94
C VAL A 200 -24.92 -15.05 -12.76
N SER A 201 -25.66 -16.15 -12.61
CA SER A 201 -26.83 -16.46 -13.45
C SER A 201 -28.14 -16.53 -12.68
N ASP A 202 -28.15 -16.25 -11.38
CA ASP A 202 -29.40 -16.21 -10.62
C ASP A 202 -30.18 -14.93 -10.94
N SER A 203 -31.51 -15.03 -11.00
CA SER A 203 -32.38 -13.90 -11.33
C SER A 203 -32.90 -13.18 -10.08
N SER A 204 -32.24 -13.32 -8.92
CA SER A 204 -32.72 -12.71 -7.68
C SER A 204 -32.71 -11.18 -7.79
N LEU A 205 -33.63 -10.53 -7.07
CA LEU A 205 -33.66 -9.07 -7.03
C LEU A 205 -32.33 -8.49 -6.50
N ARG A 206 -31.65 -9.19 -5.59
CA ARG A 206 -30.33 -8.79 -5.08
C ARG A 206 -29.29 -8.78 -6.22
N THR A 207 -29.25 -9.81 -7.06
CA THR A 207 -28.34 -9.88 -8.21
C THR A 207 -28.67 -8.78 -9.23
N GLN A 208 -29.94 -8.59 -9.56
CA GLN A 208 -30.37 -7.51 -10.46
C GLN A 208 -29.95 -6.12 -9.96
N ILE A 209 -30.09 -5.85 -8.65
CA ILE A 209 -29.65 -4.59 -8.00
C ILE A 209 -28.15 -4.37 -8.20
N VAL A 210 -27.34 -5.39 -7.93
CA VAL A 210 -25.87 -5.30 -8.06
C VAL A 210 -25.44 -5.14 -9.52
N ASP A 211 -26.06 -5.87 -10.44
CA ASP A 211 -25.79 -5.74 -11.88
C ASP A 211 -26.13 -4.33 -12.39
N ALA A 212 -27.31 -3.81 -12.03
CA ALA A 212 -27.72 -2.46 -12.40
C ALA A 212 -26.76 -1.40 -11.83
N ALA A 213 -26.34 -1.54 -10.56
CA ALA A 213 -25.39 -0.62 -9.94
C ALA A 213 -24.02 -0.66 -10.61
N LEU A 214 -23.48 -1.84 -10.94
CA LEU A 214 -22.20 -1.95 -11.62
C LEU A 214 -22.22 -1.43 -13.04
N LEU A 215 -23.35 -1.56 -13.75
CA LEU A 215 -23.54 -0.93 -15.06
C LEU A 215 -23.54 0.60 -14.95
N GLU A 216 -24.22 1.17 -13.96
CA GLU A 216 -24.22 2.63 -13.73
C GLU A 216 -22.82 3.14 -13.34
N ILE A 217 -22.09 2.42 -12.49
CA ILE A 217 -20.70 2.76 -12.14
C ILE A 217 -19.81 2.68 -13.38
N ALA A 218 -19.88 1.60 -14.16
CA ALA A 218 -19.09 1.45 -15.38
C ALA A 218 -19.40 2.52 -16.45
N ALA A 219 -20.62 3.05 -16.43
CA ALA A 219 -21.04 4.17 -17.28
C ALA A 219 -20.55 5.55 -16.80
N GLY A 220 -19.83 5.63 -15.67
CA GLY A 220 -19.29 6.87 -15.11
C GLY A 220 -20.10 7.47 -13.97
N HIS A 221 -21.23 6.87 -13.58
CA HIS A 221 -22.15 7.44 -12.58
C HIS A 221 -21.80 7.04 -11.13
N TYR A 222 -20.52 6.89 -10.80
CA TYR A 222 -20.08 6.53 -9.45
C TYR A 222 -20.48 7.60 -8.40
N GLN A 223 -20.21 8.87 -8.66
CA GLN A 223 -20.50 9.98 -7.72
C GLN A 223 -22.01 10.20 -7.52
N ASP A 224 -22.80 9.94 -8.56
CA ASP A 224 -24.25 10.15 -8.55
C ASP A 224 -25.04 8.84 -8.37
N LEU A 225 -24.36 7.74 -8.03
CA LEU A 225 -24.98 6.43 -7.88
C LEU A 225 -26.11 6.54 -6.86
N SER A 226 -27.30 6.05 -7.20
CA SER A 226 -28.44 6.07 -6.30
C SER A 226 -29.43 4.97 -6.64
N ILE A 227 -30.31 4.66 -5.67
CA ILE A 227 -31.42 3.72 -5.89
C ILE A 227 -32.32 4.19 -7.05
N ASP A 228 -32.50 5.50 -7.22
CA ASP A 228 -33.34 6.05 -8.28
C ASP A 228 -32.75 5.85 -9.68
N ARG A 229 -31.43 5.69 -9.81
CA ARG A 229 -30.79 5.36 -11.10
C ARG A 229 -30.94 3.90 -11.50
N ILE A 230 -31.14 3.01 -10.53
CA ILE A 230 -31.19 1.56 -10.77
C ILE A 230 -32.60 0.98 -10.74
N VAL A 231 -33.59 1.71 -10.18
CA VAL A 231 -34.94 1.19 -9.97
C VAL A 231 -35.62 0.73 -11.26
N ASP A 232 -35.44 1.45 -12.35
CA ASP A 232 -36.04 1.11 -13.66
C ASP A 232 -35.35 -0.07 -14.36
N ARG A 233 -34.19 -0.51 -13.84
CA ARG A 233 -33.41 -1.64 -14.37
C ARG A 233 -33.63 -2.94 -13.60
N VAL A 234 -34.44 -2.93 -12.55
CA VAL A 234 -34.68 -4.09 -11.69
C VAL A 234 -36.18 -4.37 -11.55
N GLN A 235 -36.54 -5.62 -11.28
CA GLN A 235 -37.95 -6.02 -11.14
C GLN A 235 -38.60 -5.60 -9.81
N GLY A 236 -37.83 -5.04 -8.87
CA GLY A 236 -38.29 -4.68 -7.53
C GLY A 236 -38.76 -3.24 -7.41
N SER A 237 -39.77 -2.99 -6.56
CA SER A 237 -40.19 -1.62 -6.25
C SER A 237 -39.12 -0.87 -5.45
N ARG A 238 -39.12 0.46 -5.55
CA ARG A 238 -38.23 1.35 -4.77
C ARG A 238 -38.17 0.99 -3.29
N SER A 239 -39.32 0.76 -2.65
CA SER A 239 -39.40 0.35 -1.24
C SER A 239 -38.73 -1.01 -0.96
N THR A 240 -38.82 -1.95 -1.91
CA THR A 240 -38.18 -3.26 -1.79
C THR A 240 -36.66 -3.14 -1.93
N ILE A 241 -36.17 -2.29 -2.84
CA ILE A 241 -34.73 -2.03 -3.00
C ILE A 241 -34.15 -1.41 -1.72
N TYR A 242 -34.79 -0.37 -1.17
CA TYR A 242 -34.36 0.24 0.10
C TYR A 242 -34.32 -0.76 1.27
N ARG A 243 -35.21 -1.76 1.27
CA ARG A 243 -35.20 -2.83 2.27
C ARG A 243 -34.03 -3.79 2.11
N LEU A 244 -33.61 -4.05 0.87
CA LEU A 244 -32.49 -4.95 0.55
C LEU A 244 -31.12 -4.28 0.65
N VAL A 245 -31.08 -2.94 0.64
CA VAL A 245 -29.87 -2.13 0.72
C VAL A 245 -29.97 -1.17 1.94
N PRO A 246 -30.00 -1.71 3.17
CA PRO A 246 -30.06 -0.88 4.37
C PRO A 246 -28.73 -0.13 4.53
N GLY A 247 -28.75 1.20 4.42
CA GLY A 247 -27.54 2.03 4.39
C GLY A 247 -27.35 2.80 3.07
N GLY A 248 -28.25 2.64 2.10
CA GLY A 248 -28.27 3.45 0.88
C GLY A 248 -27.07 3.20 -0.02
N ASN A 249 -26.48 4.27 -0.57
CA ASN A 249 -25.44 4.18 -1.60
C ASN A 249 -24.18 3.43 -1.14
N GLN A 250 -23.77 3.60 0.13
CA GLN A 250 -22.59 2.90 0.64
C GLN A 250 -22.83 1.39 0.70
N ALA A 251 -23.98 0.96 1.22
CA ALA A 251 -24.35 -0.46 1.24
C ALA A 251 -24.48 -1.04 -0.17
N LEU A 252 -24.93 -0.24 -1.15
CA LEU A 252 -24.96 -0.65 -2.56
C LEU A 252 -23.55 -0.90 -3.11
N LEU A 253 -22.61 0.01 -2.84
CA LEU A 253 -21.20 -0.14 -3.22
C LEU A 253 -20.56 -1.35 -2.55
N ASP A 254 -20.87 -1.61 -1.28
CA ASP A 254 -20.35 -2.76 -0.53
C ASP A 254 -20.85 -4.07 -1.13
N MET A 255 -22.14 -4.16 -1.46
CA MET A 255 -22.70 -5.32 -2.17
C MET A 255 -22.04 -5.56 -3.53
N CYS A 256 -21.77 -4.50 -4.29
CA CYS A 256 -21.01 -4.59 -5.55
C CYS A 256 -19.59 -5.12 -5.32
N ALA A 257 -18.87 -4.55 -4.34
CA ALA A 257 -17.51 -4.95 -4.02
C ALA A 257 -17.43 -6.42 -3.55
N GLU A 258 -18.33 -6.84 -2.66
CA GLU A 258 -18.41 -8.23 -2.18
C GLU A 258 -18.65 -9.23 -3.32
N ARG A 259 -19.57 -8.91 -4.24
CA ARG A 259 -19.82 -9.74 -5.42
C ARG A 259 -18.59 -9.87 -6.30
N GLU A 260 -17.96 -8.74 -6.65
CA GLU A 260 -16.81 -8.74 -7.55
C GLU A 260 -15.58 -9.40 -6.92
N ALA A 261 -15.34 -9.18 -5.62
CA ALA A 261 -14.32 -9.89 -4.87
C ALA A 261 -14.56 -11.42 -4.91
N SER A 262 -15.80 -11.87 -4.74
CA SER A 262 -16.16 -13.30 -4.81
C SER A 262 -15.93 -13.90 -6.19
N ARG A 263 -16.23 -13.16 -7.27
CA ARG A 263 -16.00 -13.61 -8.65
C ARG A 263 -14.51 -13.68 -8.99
N ILE A 264 -13.72 -12.68 -8.57
CA ILE A 264 -12.27 -12.69 -8.75
C ILE A 264 -11.65 -13.85 -7.95
N TYR A 265 -12.04 -14.05 -6.69
CA TYR A 265 -11.59 -15.16 -5.86
C TYR A 265 -11.90 -16.53 -6.49
N SER A 266 -13.09 -16.68 -7.09
CA SER A 266 -13.48 -17.91 -7.80
C SER A 266 -12.62 -18.16 -9.04
N ALA A 267 -12.29 -17.11 -9.79
CA ALA A 267 -11.38 -17.20 -10.93
C ALA A 267 -9.95 -17.58 -10.49
N VAL A 268 -9.43 -16.96 -9.43
CA VAL A 268 -8.12 -17.30 -8.83
C VAL A 268 -8.09 -18.76 -8.37
N THR A 269 -9.13 -19.22 -7.67
CA THR A 269 -9.28 -20.62 -7.26
C THR A 269 -9.25 -21.57 -8.47
N THR A 270 -9.96 -21.21 -9.55
CA THR A 270 -9.98 -21.99 -10.80
C THR A 270 -8.61 -22.01 -11.48
N ALA A 271 -7.87 -20.89 -11.44
CA ALA A 271 -6.53 -20.81 -12.02
C ALA A 271 -5.54 -21.70 -11.25
N ILE A 272 -5.49 -21.54 -9.91
CA ILE A 272 -4.58 -22.29 -9.04
C ILE A 272 -4.87 -23.80 -9.08
N SER A 273 -6.15 -24.19 -9.08
CA SER A 273 -6.54 -25.62 -9.01
C SER A 273 -6.12 -26.44 -10.22
N LYS A 274 -5.95 -25.80 -11.39
CA LYS A 274 -5.49 -26.44 -12.64
C LYS A 274 -4.00 -26.78 -12.64
N GLU A 275 -3.23 -26.13 -11.78
CA GLU A 275 -1.78 -26.30 -11.72
C GLU A 275 -1.40 -27.41 -10.75
N SER A 276 -0.34 -28.15 -11.08
CA SER A 276 0.20 -29.25 -10.27
C SER A 276 1.41 -28.84 -9.43
N GLU A 277 2.11 -27.78 -9.83
CA GLU A 277 3.31 -27.28 -9.16
C GLU A 277 3.05 -25.94 -8.46
N LEU A 278 3.72 -25.72 -7.32
CA LEU A 278 3.58 -24.50 -6.51
C LEU A 278 3.82 -23.22 -7.32
N HIS A 279 4.93 -23.14 -8.05
CA HIS A 279 5.28 -21.93 -8.79
C HIS A 279 4.26 -21.62 -9.90
N ALA A 280 3.82 -22.65 -10.63
CA ALA A 280 2.79 -22.49 -11.65
C ALA A 280 1.46 -22.05 -11.04
N GLY A 281 1.06 -22.65 -9.91
CA GLY A 281 -0.15 -22.27 -9.18
C GLY A 281 -0.12 -20.82 -8.69
N VAL A 282 0.97 -20.40 -8.03
CA VAL A 282 1.12 -19.02 -7.53
C VAL A 282 1.10 -18.03 -8.69
N LEU A 283 1.85 -18.31 -9.77
CA LEU A 283 1.86 -17.47 -10.96
C LEU A 283 0.47 -17.38 -11.60
N ALA A 284 -0.26 -18.50 -11.74
CA ALA A 284 -1.61 -18.50 -12.29
C ALA A 284 -2.61 -17.69 -11.45
N GLY A 285 -2.50 -17.78 -10.12
CA GLY A 285 -3.29 -16.94 -9.20
C GLY A 285 -2.98 -15.46 -9.36
N LEU A 286 -1.69 -15.09 -9.34
CA LEU A 286 -1.21 -13.72 -9.48
C LEU A 286 -1.59 -13.09 -10.82
N THR A 287 -1.36 -13.81 -11.93
CA THR A 287 -1.76 -13.38 -13.27
C THR A 287 -3.27 -13.19 -13.37
N THR A 288 -4.06 -14.09 -12.78
CA THR A 288 -5.54 -14.00 -12.85
C THR A 288 -6.08 -12.82 -12.05
N VAL A 289 -5.58 -12.58 -10.83
CA VAL A 289 -6.07 -11.46 -10.01
C VAL A 289 -5.72 -10.12 -10.63
N TRP A 290 -4.47 -9.92 -11.06
CA TRP A 290 -4.04 -8.66 -11.67
C TRP A 290 -4.72 -8.38 -13.01
N TYR A 291 -4.90 -9.40 -13.84
CA TYR A 291 -5.65 -9.25 -15.09
C TYR A 291 -7.06 -8.72 -14.84
N HIS A 292 -7.78 -9.31 -13.88
CA HIS A 292 -9.15 -8.89 -13.60
C HIS A 292 -9.21 -7.54 -12.93
N LEU A 293 -8.31 -7.23 -11.98
CA LEU A 293 -8.25 -5.91 -11.37
C LEU A 293 -8.05 -4.79 -12.41
N GLU A 294 -7.17 -4.99 -13.39
CA GLU A 294 -6.92 -3.97 -14.43
C GLU A 294 -8.02 -3.83 -15.48
N ASN A 295 -8.67 -4.94 -15.82
CA ASN A 295 -9.71 -4.96 -16.83
C ASN A 295 -11.12 -4.72 -16.26
N HIS A 296 -11.25 -4.49 -14.96
CA HIS A 296 -12.54 -4.28 -14.32
C HIS A 296 -13.09 -2.87 -14.58
N GLN A 297 -14.12 -2.77 -15.41
CA GLN A 297 -14.69 -1.49 -15.85
C GLN A 297 -15.17 -0.60 -14.70
N ALA A 298 -16.03 -1.14 -13.81
CA ALA A 298 -16.55 -0.35 -12.69
C ALA A 298 -15.43 0.09 -11.72
N LEU A 299 -14.51 -0.81 -11.38
CA LEU A 299 -13.38 -0.51 -10.51
C LEU A 299 -12.49 0.59 -11.09
N ARG A 300 -12.24 0.58 -12.40
CA ARG A 300 -11.50 1.66 -13.09
C ARG A 300 -12.17 3.02 -12.89
N VAL A 301 -13.49 3.10 -13.02
CA VAL A 301 -14.24 4.36 -12.78
C VAL A 301 -14.12 4.78 -11.32
N VAL A 302 -14.26 3.85 -10.37
CA VAL A 302 -14.12 4.14 -8.94
C VAL A 302 -12.72 4.68 -8.63
N MET A 303 -11.67 4.06 -9.17
CA MET A 303 -10.27 4.48 -8.96
C MET A 303 -9.96 5.83 -9.57
N GLN A 304 -10.52 6.15 -10.72
CA GLN A 304 -10.36 7.48 -11.33
C GLN A 304 -11.09 8.57 -10.54
N ALA A 305 -12.28 8.27 -10.02
CA ALA A 305 -13.10 9.23 -9.30
C ALA A 305 -12.72 9.38 -7.81
N ASN A 306 -12.11 8.35 -7.22
CA ASN A 306 -11.68 8.32 -5.83
C ASN A 306 -10.42 7.44 -5.69
N PRO A 307 -9.23 7.96 -6.07
CA PRO A 307 -7.97 7.23 -5.92
C PRO A 307 -7.71 6.78 -4.47
N GLU A 308 -8.19 7.58 -3.51
CA GLU A 308 -8.10 7.31 -2.07
C GLU A 308 -9.05 6.20 -1.57
N TYR A 309 -9.93 5.66 -2.41
CA TYR A 309 -10.89 4.63 -2.00
C TYR A 309 -10.20 3.36 -1.48
N LEU A 310 -9.12 2.92 -2.15
CA LEU A 310 -8.32 1.79 -1.67
C LEU A 310 -7.51 2.16 -0.45
N TYR A 311 -6.88 3.33 -0.45
CA TYR A 311 -6.07 3.82 0.67
C TYR A 311 -6.91 3.91 1.96
N ASN A 312 -8.16 4.37 1.86
CA ASN A 312 -9.09 4.45 3.00
C ASN A 312 -9.54 3.08 3.52
N ARG A 313 -9.64 2.06 2.66
CA ARG A 313 -9.94 0.67 3.05
C ARG A 313 -8.72 -0.14 3.48
N LEU A 314 -7.52 0.31 3.13
CA LEU A 314 -6.23 -0.29 3.46
C LEU A 314 -5.47 0.56 4.50
N ARG A 315 -6.16 1.42 5.25
CA ARG A 315 -5.54 2.37 6.19
C ARG A 315 -4.65 1.67 7.23
N PHE A 316 -3.62 2.39 7.68
CA PHE A 316 -2.53 1.98 8.57
C PHE A 316 -2.89 1.22 9.87
N SER A 317 -4.16 1.19 10.31
CA SER A 317 -4.62 0.35 11.44
C SER A 317 -5.43 -0.89 11.03
N GLU A 318 -5.94 -0.94 9.79
CA GLU A 318 -6.74 -2.06 9.24
C GLU A 318 -5.97 -2.86 8.19
N ALA A 319 -4.89 -2.34 7.60
CA ALA A 319 -4.08 -3.07 6.61
C ALA A 319 -3.64 -4.47 7.10
N SER A 320 -3.21 -4.60 8.37
CA SER A 320 -2.85 -5.88 8.95
C SER A 320 -4.05 -6.84 9.06
N SER A 321 -5.25 -6.33 9.35
CA SER A 321 -6.47 -7.15 9.38
C SER A 321 -6.93 -7.50 7.97
N THR A 322 -6.79 -6.61 6.99
CA THR A 322 -7.09 -6.87 5.58
C THR A 322 -6.12 -7.89 4.97
N TYR A 323 -4.82 -7.73 5.18
CA TYR A 323 -3.80 -8.70 4.75
C TYR A 323 -4.01 -10.05 5.41
N GLY A 324 -4.32 -10.07 6.71
CA GLY A 324 -4.70 -11.28 7.43
C GLY A 324 -5.93 -11.97 6.85
N ALA A 325 -7.02 -11.23 6.63
CA ALA A 325 -8.27 -11.75 6.07
C ALA A 325 -8.09 -12.29 4.64
N ALA A 326 -7.40 -11.55 3.78
CA ALA A 326 -7.11 -11.97 2.41
C ALA A 326 -6.15 -13.17 2.37
N SER A 327 -5.14 -13.21 3.24
CA SER A 327 -4.27 -14.39 3.42
C SER A 327 -5.09 -15.61 3.86
N LEU A 328 -6.01 -15.47 4.82
CA LEU A 328 -6.88 -16.57 5.27
C LEU A 328 -7.74 -17.13 4.13
N ALA A 329 -8.20 -16.29 3.21
CA ALA A 329 -8.94 -16.74 2.03
C ALA A 329 -8.08 -17.56 1.07
N VAL A 330 -6.82 -17.18 0.87
CA VAL A 330 -5.90 -17.84 -0.09
C VAL A 330 -5.21 -19.08 0.50
N GLN A 331 -5.02 -19.13 1.82
CA GLN A 331 -4.34 -20.21 2.53
C GLN A 331 -4.80 -21.62 2.13
N PRO A 332 -6.12 -21.95 2.08
CA PRO A 332 -6.59 -23.27 1.68
C PRO A 332 -6.14 -23.68 0.27
N LEU A 333 -5.97 -22.72 -0.64
CA LEU A 333 -5.55 -22.98 -2.03
C LEU A 333 -4.07 -23.40 -2.10
N LEU A 334 -3.24 -22.91 -1.17
CA LEU A 334 -1.80 -23.16 -1.12
C LEU A 334 -1.43 -24.41 -0.28
N ARG A 335 -2.30 -24.82 0.65
CA ARG A 335 -2.10 -25.96 1.57
C ARG A 335 -1.79 -27.29 0.90
N ARG A 336 -2.09 -27.43 -0.39
CA ARG A 336 -1.75 -28.63 -1.16
C ARG A 336 -0.25 -28.80 -1.40
N TRP A 337 0.52 -27.71 -1.34
CA TRP A 337 1.98 -27.70 -1.51
C TRP A 337 2.73 -27.31 -0.24
N LEU A 338 2.06 -26.62 0.68
CA LEU A 338 2.70 -25.93 1.80
C LEU A 338 2.10 -26.33 3.14
N SER A 339 2.91 -26.27 4.20
CA SER A 339 2.43 -26.31 5.58
C SER A 339 1.50 -25.12 5.87
N GLY A 340 0.80 -25.16 7.01
CA GLY A 340 -0.09 -24.05 7.37
C GLY A 340 0.60 -22.72 7.59
N GLU A 341 1.77 -22.76 8.22
CA GLU A 341 2.58 -21.57 8.46
C GLU A 341 3.14 -21.01 7.15
N GLN A 342 3.67 -21.88 6.28
CA GLN A 342 4.19 -21.51 4.97
C GLN A 342 3.10 -20.93 4.05
N ALA A 343 1.92 -21.56 4.01
CA ALA A 343 0.78 -21.08 3.24
C ALA A 343 0.28 -19.71 3.73
N SER A 344 0.27 -19.50 5.06
CA SER A 344 -0.10 -18.22 5.66
C SER A 344 0.90 -17.11 5.33
N ARG A 345 2.20 -17.42 5.40
CA ARG A 345 3.29 -16.49 5.08
C ARG A 345 3.25 -16.10 3.61
N LEU A 346 3.22 -17.09 2.72
CA LEU A 346 3.14 -16.85 1.28
C LEU A 346 1.85 -16.10 0.92
N GLY A 347 0.71 -16.48 1.50
CA GLY A 347 -0.56 -15.80 1.28
C GLY A 347 -0.49 -14.31 1.62
N GLU A 348 0.10 -13.95 2.77
CA GLU A 348 0.26 -12.54 3.15
C GLU A 348 1.22 -11.79 2.20
N TRP A 349 2.37 -12.38 1.88
CA TRP A 349 3.34 -11.77 0.96
C TRP A 349 2.76 -11.55 -0.45
N LEU A 350 1.95 -12.49 -0.94
CA LEU A 350 1.24 -12.34 -2.23
C LEU A 350 0.27 -11.16 -2.20
N ILE A 351 -0.54 -11.02 -1.14
CA ILE A 351 -1.48 -9.89 -1.04
C ILE A 351 -0.73 -8.56 -0.98
N ARG A 352 0.40 -8.50 -0.26
CA ARG A 352 1.25 -7.29 -0.21
C ARG A 352 1.75 -6.90 -1.59
N ILE A 353 2.28 -7.85 -2.36
CA ILE A 353 2.75 -7.61 -3.74
C ILE A 353 1.59 -7.18 -4.63
N ILE A 354 0.44 -7.86 -4.54
CA ILE A 354 -0.74 -7.53 -5.35
C ILE A 354 -1.16 -6.08 -5.13
N VAL A 355 -1.29 -5.68 -3.86
CA VAL A 355 -1.67 -4.32 -3.47
C VAL A 355 -0.61 -3.31 -3.91
N ALA A 356 0.66 -3.55 -3.59
CA ALA A 356 1.76 -2.60 -3.85
C ALA A 356 1.93 -2.25 -5.33
N PHE A 357 1.74 -3.21 -6.23
CA PHE A 357 1.90 -3.00 -7.67
C PHE A 357 0.61 -2.61 -8.39
N TRP A 358 -0.55 -2.89 -7.82
CA TRP A 358 -1.82 -2.46 -8.38
C TRP A 358 -2.19 -1.03 -7.96
N SER A 359 -1.86 -0.61 -6.74
CA SER A 359 -2.16 0.75 -6.25
C SER A 359 -1.26 1.83 -6.86
N SER A 360 -0.08 1.44 -7.35
CA SER A 360 0.87 2.33 -8.01
C SER A 360 1.52 1.56 -9.16
N PRO A 361 1.18 1.86 -10.43
CA PRO A 361 1.71 1.15 -11.59
C PRO A 361 3.23 1.29 -11.73
N ALA A 362 3.91 0.20 -12.10
CA ALA A 362 5.34 0.17 -12.39
C ALA A 362 5.58 0.12 -13.92
N PRO A 363 6.47 0.96 -14.51
CA PRO A 363 6.65 1.05 -15.96
C PRO A 363 7.07 -0.26 -16.65
N TYR A 364 7.78 -1.13 -15.93
CA TYR A 364 8.27 -2.41 -16.44
C TYR A 364 7.30 -3.58 -16.26
N LEU A 365 6.16 -3.36 -15.58
CA LEU A 365 5.18 -4.40 -15.25
C LEU A 365 3.80 -4.06 -15.81
N GLU A 366 3.49 -4.64 -16.97
CA GLU A 366 2.12 -4.66 -17.50
C GLU A 366 1.30 -5.77 -16.81
N LEU A 367 0.47 -5.39 -15.83
CA LEU A 367 -0.32 -6.30 -14.98
C LEU A 367 -1.36 -7.14 -15.74
N SER A 368 -1.86 -6.65 -16.88
CA SER A 368 -2.82 -7.34 -17.74
C SER A 368 -2.16 -8.30 -18.74
N ASN A 369 -0.83 -8.34 -18.81
CA ASN A 369 -0.08 -9.17 -19.76
C ASN A 369 0.58 -10.36 -19.04
N PRO A 370 0.10 -11.59 -19.28
CA PRO A 370 0.64 -12.79 -18.62
C PRO A 370 2.15 -13.02 -18.80
N ALA A 371 2.75 -12.60 -19.91
CA ALA A 371 4.19 -12.75 -20.13
C ALA A 371 5.01 -11.76 -19.30
N SER A 372 4.50 -10.53 -19.16
CA SER A 372 5.06 -9.52 -18.27
C SER A 372 5.04 -10.01 -16.80
N VAL A 373 3.89 -10.52 -16.34
CA VAL A 373 3.73 -11.07 -14.99
C VAL A 373 4.64 -12.27 -14.74
N ALA A 374 4.82 -13.17 -15.72
CA ALA A 374 5.74 -14.30 -15.60
C ALA A 374 7.20 -13.88 -15.46
N THR A 375 7.61 -12.82 -16.17
CA THR A 375 8.96 -12.25 -16.08
C THR A 375 9.18 -11.64 -14.70
N PHE A 376 8.23 -10.83 -14.21
CA PHE A 376 8.26 -10.25 -12.86
C PHE A 376 8.34 -11.33 -11.78
N TYR A 377 7.49 -12.35 -11.85
CA TYR A 377 7.49 -13.44 -10.89
C TYR A 377 8.82 -14.19 -10.89
N GLY A 378 9.36 -14.52 -12.06
CA GLY A 378 10.64 -15.20 -12.22
C GLY A 378 11.82 -14.42 -11.64
N ARG A 379 11.78 -13.08 -11.79
CA ARG A 379 12.83 -12.15 -11.34
C ARG A 379 12.77 -11.86 -9.84
N HIS A 380 11.59 -11.56 -9.30
CA HIS A 380 11.47 -11.03 -7.93
C HIS A 380 10.91 -12.04 -6.93
N MET A 381 10.08 -12.99 -7.36
CA MET A 381 9.28 -13.80 -6.44
C MET A 381 9.73 -15.25 -6.35
N ALA A 382 10.14 -15.87 -7.46
CA ALA A 382 10.35 -17.31 -7.53
C ALA A 382 11.34 -17.85 -6.49
N ALA A 383 12.44 -17.15 -6.24
CA ALA A 383 13.41 -17.54 -5.22
C ALA A 383 12.81 -17.46 -3.80
N GLY A 384 12.08 -16.38 -3.48
CA GLY A 384 11.40 -16.23 -2.18
C GLY A 384 10.30 -17.27 -1.96
N VAL A 385 9.51 -17.59 -3.00
CA VAL A 385 8.50 -18.66 -2.94
C VAL A 385 9.16 -20.01 -2.64
N THR A 386 10.32 -20.29 -3.24
CA THR A 386 11.08 -21.52 -2.97
C THR A 386 11.56 -21.56 -1.52
N ALA A 387 12.16 -20.46 -1.05
CA ALA A 387 12.66 -20.35 0.32
C ALA A 387 11.54 -20.51 1.36
N ILE A 388 10.35 -19.94 1.13
CA ILE A 388 9.18 -20.16 2.00
C ILE A 388 8.76 -21.64 2.00
N ALA A 389 8.72 -22.27 0.84
CA ALA A 389 8.35 -23.69 0.70
C ALA A 389 9.34 -24.64 1.41
N GLU A 390 10.62 -24.26 1.46
CA GLU A 390 11.67 -24.99 2.17
C GLU A 390 11.69 -24.70 3.69
N GLY A 391 10.90 -23.73 4.15
CA GLY A 391 10.83 -23.38 5.57
C GLY A 391 11.97 -22.48 6.04
N SER A 392 12.62 -21.77 5.12
CA SER A 392 13.65 -20.79 5.45
C SER A 392 13.06 -19.64 6.26
N ASN A 393 13.76 -19.28 7.34
CA ASN A 393 13.47 -18.13 8.17
C ASN A 393 14.58 -17.11 8.07
#